data_AF-A0A519LDR7-F1
#
_entry.id   AF-A0A519LDR7-F1
#
_cell.length_a   1.000
_cell.length_b   1.000
_cell.length_c   1.000
_cell.angle_alpha   90.00
_cell.angle_beta   90.00
_cell.angle_gamma   90.00
#
_symmetry.space_group_name_H-M   'P 1'
#
loop_
_entity.id
_entity.type
_entity.pdbx_description
1 polymer ?
#
loop_
_entity_poly.entity_id
_entity_poly.type
_entity_poly.pdbx_seq_one_letter_code
_entity_poly.pdbx_strand_id
1 'polypeptide(L)' 'MGFGNANPVAAVDCRSAASSYDLASSGVSSRLRRYSTCVIYSAGNDDCYSEFRRLKSAQTDFELAVMGYKSACP' A
#
# COMPACT_ATOMS: atom_id res chain seq x y z
N MET A 1 -10.07 -31.08 -23.56
CA MET A 1 -9.38 -29.78 -23.52
C MET A 1 -10.41 -28.73 -23.13
N GLY A 2 -10.62 -28.50 -21.83
CA GLY A 2 -11.58 -27.51 -21.33
C GLY A 2 -10.84 -26.26 -20.90
N PHE A 3 -11.00 -25.16 -21.64
CA PHE A 3 -10.47 -23.87 -21.23
C PHE A 3 -11.27 -23.41 -20.00
N GLY A 4 -10.59 -23.33 -18.85
CA GLY A 4 -11.17 -22.75 -17.65
C GLY A 4 -11.62 -21.33 -17.96
N ASN A 5 -12.91 -21.05 -17.74
CA ASN A 5 -13.48 -19.73 -17.87
C ASN A 5 -12.92 -18.83 -16.77
N ALA A 6 -11.75 -18.26 -17.00
CA ALA A 6 -11.30 -17.09 -16.27
C ALA A 6 -12.28 -15.95 -16.61
N ASN A 7 -13.08 -15.54 -15.63
CA ASN A 7 -13.99 -14.42 -15.79
C ASN A 7 -13.13 -13.17 -16.13
N PRO A 8 -13.26 -12.56 -17.32
CA PRO A 8 -12.44 -11.43 -17.72
C PRO A 8 -12.60 -10.24 -16.76
N VAL A 9 -13.76 -10.12 -16.12
CA VAL A 9 -14.02 -9.11 -15.08
C VAL A 9 -13.15 -9.37 -13.85
N ALA A 10 -13.12 -10.60 -13.34
CA ALA A 10 -12.25 -10.97 -12.22
C ALA A 10 -10.76 -10.79 -12.55
N ALA A 11 -10.34 -11.04 -13.80
CA ALA A 11 -8.97 -10.80 -14.23
C ALA A 11 -8.62 -9.30 -14.29
N VAL A 12 -9.57 -8.45 -14.69
CA VAL A 12 -9.42 -6.97 -14.68
C VAL A 12 -9.41 -6.43 -13.26
N ASP A 13 -10.26 -6.97 -12.39
CA ASP A 13 -10.29 -6.62 -10.95
C ASP A 13 -8.98 -7.00 -10.29
N CYS A 14 -8.44 -8.19 -10.57
CA CYS A 14 -7.14 -8.62 -10.05
C CYS A 14 -5.99 -7.71 -10.50
N ARG A 15 -5.93 -7.34 -11.79
CA ARG A 15 -4.88 -6.44 -12.29
C ARG A 15 -4.95 -5.05 -11.67
N SER A 16 -6.15 -4.53 -11.49
CA SER A 16 -6.39 -3.22 -10.87
C SER A 16 -6.04 -3.27 -9.37
N ALA A 17 -6.40 -4.35 -8.68
CA ALA A 17 -6.04 -4.58 -7.30
C ALA A 17 -4.51 -4.75 -7.12
N ALA A 18 -3.84 -5.44 -8.05
CA ALA A 18 -2.37 -5.57 -8.07
C ALA A 18 -1.69 -4.20 -8.18
N SER A 19 -2.16 -3.37 -9.11
CA SER A 19 -1.65 -2.02 -9.30
C SER A 19 -1.86 -1.16 -8.05
N SER A 20 -3.03 -1.29 -7.40
CA SER A 20 -3.34 -0.57 -6.16
C SER A 20 -2.45 -1.04 -5.00
N TYR A 21 -2.20 -2.35 -4.90
CA TYR A 21 -1.26 -2.94 -3.94
C TYR A 21 0.16 -2.41 -4.15
N ASP A 22 0.67 -2.39 -5.38
CA ASP A 22 2.01 -1.90 -5.70
C ASP A 22 2.17 -0.42 -5.35
N LEU A 23 1.17 0.40 -5.68
CA LEU A 23 1.14 1.82 -5.33
C LEU A 23 1.12 2.02 -3.81
N ALA A 24 0.28 1.29 -3.08
CA ALA A 24 0.20 1.39 -1.63
C ALA A 24 1.48 0.89 -0.94
N SER A 25 2.08 -0.19 -1.45
CA SER A 25 3.36 -0.75 -0.99
C SER A 25 4.51 0.25 -1.14
N SER A 26 4.60 0.90 -2.31
CA SER A 26 5.56 1.98 -2.55
C SER A 26 5.29 3.19 -1.66
N GLY A 27 4.01 3.55 -1.47
CA GLY A 27 3.56 4.64 -0.61
C GLY A 27 3.97 4.46 0.85
N VAL A 28 3.66 3.30 1.44
CA VAL A 28 4.01 3.01 2.84
C VAL A 28 5.52 2.96 3.04
N SER A 29 6.26 2.36 2.10
CA SER A 29 7.73 2.29 2.14
C SER A 29 8.38 3.68 2.10
N SER A 30 7.90 4.55 1.21
CA SER A 30 8.37 5.93 1.08
C SER A 30 8.09 6.75 2.35
N ARG A 31 6.88 6.63 2.92
CA ARG A 31 6.51 7.31 4.17
C ARG A 31 7.30 6.80 5.37
N LEU A 32 7.54 5.50 5.44
CA LEU A 32 8.35 4.89 6.51
C LEU A 32 9.77 5.43 6.49
N ARG A 33 10.38 5.54 5.30
CA ARG A 33 11.72 6.11 5.15
C ARG A 33 11.76 7.57 5.63
N ARG A 34 10.79 8.39 5.24
CA ARG A 34 10.72 9.80 5.67
C ARG A 34 10.56 9.94 7.19
N TYR A 35 9.65 9.16 7.78
CA TYR A 35 9.45 9.16 9.22
C TYR A 35 10.72 8.72 9.96
N SER A 36 11.35 7.63 9.53
CA SER A 36 12.60 7.13 10.11
C SER A 36 13.72 8.17 10.04
N THR A 37 13.92 8.79 8.87
CA THR A 37 14.86 9.90 8.69
C THR A 37 14.55 11.06 9.63
N CYS A 38 13.29 11.48 9.73
CA CYS A 38 12.90 12.55 10.66
C CYS A 38 13.28 12.21 12.10
N VAL A 39 12.93 11.01 12.60
CA VAL A 39 13.24 10.61 13.98
C VAL A 39 14.75 10.60 14.23
N ILE A 40 15.54 10.12 13.28
CA ILE A 40 17.01 10.06 13.39
C ILE A 40 17.63 11.46 13.45
N TYR A 41 17.17 12.39 12.61
CA TYR A 41 17.84 13.70 12.44
C TYR A 41 17.18 14.86 13.18
N SER A 42 15.95 14.71 13.67
CA SER A 42 15.20 15.83 14.26
C SER A 42 15.83 16.42 15.50
N ALA A 43 16.55 15.61 16.28
CA ALA A 43 17.05 15.97 17.60
C ALA A 43 15.97 16.63 18.51
N GLY A 44 14.69 16.28 18.31
CA GLY A 44 13.56 16.85 19.04
C GLY A 44 13.03 18.20 18.52
N ASN A 45 13.54 18.72 17.39
CA ASN A 45 13.14 20.01 16.83
C ASN A 45 12.18 19.90 15.63
N ASP A 46 12.11 18.77 14.94
CA ASP A 46 11.18 18.55 13.83
C ASP A 46 9.84 17.95 14.28
N ASP A 47 8.76 18.34 13.61
CA ASP A 47 7.42 17.75 13.79
C ASP A 47 7.32 16.37 13.10
N CYS A 48 8.09 15.39 13.59
CA CYS A 48 8.01 14.02 13.10
C CYS A 48 6.65 13.36 13.38
N TYR A 49 5.82 13.95 14.25
CA TYR A 49 4.46 13.50 14.49
C TYR A 49 3.59 13.67 13.24
N SER A 50 3.75 14.76 12.49
CA SER A 50 3.08 14.94 11.20
C SER A 50 3.49 13.88 10.17
N GLU A 51 4.78 13.52 10.10
CA GLU A 51 5.24 12.42 9.23
C GLU A 51 4.72 11.06 9.69
N PHE A 52 4.64 10.82 11.00
CA PHE A 52 4.04 9.60 11.54
C PHE A 52 2.55 9.50 11.20
N ARG A 53 1.79 10.60 11.29
CA ARG A 53 0.37 10.64 10.89
C ARG A 53 0.19 10.26 9.42
N ARG A 54 1.08 10.75 8.55
CA ARG A 54 1.11 10.41 7.12
C ARG A 54 1.46 8.94 6.89
N LEU A 55 2.42 8.40 7.64
CA LEU A 55 2.74 6.97 7.62
C LEU A 55 1.56 6.11 8.05
N LYS A 56 0.86 6.47 9.13
CA LYS A 56 -0.34 5.76 9.58
C LYS A 56 -1.42 5.70 8.50
N SER A 57 -1.68 6.82 7.81
CA SER A 57 -2.63 6.83 6.70
C SER A 57 -2.21 5.87 5.59
N ALA A 58 -0.95 5.92 5.16
CA ALA A 58 -0.43 5.04 4.12
C ALA A 58 -0.44 3.56 4.54
N GLN A 59 -0.23 3.27 5.82
CA GLN A 59 -0.35 1.92 6.37
C GLN A 59 -1.79 1.39 6.26
N THR A 60 -2.79 2.22 6.58
CA THR A 60 -4.21 1.86 6.39
C THR A 60 -4.52 1.63 4.91
N ASP A 61 -4.04 2.48 4.00
CA ASP A 61 -4.24 2.29 2.57
C ASP A 61 -3.60 0.98 2.07
N PHE A 62 -2.42 0.65 2.59
CA PHE A 62 -1.74 -0.61 2.29
C PHE A 62 -2.52 -1.83 2.79
N GLU A 63 -3.06 -1.80 4.01
CA GLU A 63 -3.90 -2.88 4.56
C GLU A 63 -5.17 -3.10 3.72
N LEU A 64 -5.83 -2.01 3.31
CA LEU A 64 -6.98 -2.06 2.40
C LEU A 64 -6.60 -2.66 1.05
N ALA A 65 -5.46 -2.26 0.47
CA ALA A 65 -4.98 -2.78 -0.80
C ALA A 65 -4.61 -4.27 -0.72
N VAL A 66 -4.02 -4.74 0.39
CA VAL A 66 -3.75 -6.17 0.65
C VAL A 66 -5.04 -6.98 0.65
N MET A 67 -6.07 -6.49 1.35
CA MET A 67 -7.37 -7.16 1.40
C MET A 67 -8.03 -7.19 0.01
N GLY A 68 -8.00 -6.07 -0.71
CA GLY A 68 -8.51 -5.97 -2.08
C GLY A 68 -7.80 -6.92 -3.04
N TYR A 69 -6.47 -6.99 -2.97
CA TYR A 69 -5.67 -7.92 -3.78
C TYR A 69 -6.03 -9.38 -3.50
N LYS A 70 -6.08 -9.79 -2.23
CA LYS A 70 -6.46 -11.16 -1.84
C LYS A 70 -7.87 -11.53 -2.27
N SER A 71 -8.79 -10.58 -2.27
CA SER A 71 -10.17 -10.81 -2.71
C SER A 71 -10.31 -10.88 -4.23
N ALA A 72 -9.55 -10.08 -4.97
CA ALA A 72 -9.65 -9.98 -6.42
C ALA A 72 -8.78 -11.00 -7.16
N CYS A 73 -7.69 -11.45 -6.53
CA CYS A 73 -6.74 -12.43 -7.07
C CYS A 73 -6.73 -13.70 -6.20
N PRO A 74 -7.76 -14.58 -6.32
CA PRO A 74 -7.81 -15.85 -5.61
C PRO A 74 -6.80 -16.89 -6.13
#